data_AF-A0A511BAQ7-F1
#
_entry.id   AF-A0A511BAQ7-F1
#
_cell.length_a   1.000
_cell.length_b   1.000
_cell.length_c   1.000
_cell.angle_alpha   90.00
_cell.angle_beta   90.00
_cell.angle_gamma   90.00
#
_symmetry.space_group_name_H-M   'P 1'
#
loop_
_entity.id
_entity.type
_entity.pdbx_description
1 polymer ?
#
loop_
_entity_poly.entity_id
_entity_poly.type
_entity_poly.pdbx_seq_one_letter_code
_entity_poly.pdbx_strand_id
1 'polypeptide(L)'
;MPPLEAPTIPAVPAGKTVPLLDASKTEKLSAHIWMIPGYPNIPIIVGKKAVLVVDTGLGNSAAHVISEEVERLAPGKPLYLTTTHFHPEHAAGFGGFPSGTKLLRPSVQENELNADRGRMLERFRIHNAEALSQADYGKPELFKDEKILDLGDVHARIFWAGPAHTYGDTLVYIPEDRALVTGDVVQNLATPTFLGGDIGPEEWLHTLQIFAPLKPKLVIPDHSPPGPGEKLISDEEAFMTALIIETRKAKKDDLSEDDSVEKVTTSLHAQFPDWIMNPLTKDGIRRVWKKKE
;
A
#
# COMPACT_ATOMS: atom_id res chain seq x y z
N MET A 1 12.59 6.32 -26.29
CA MET A 1 11.65 6.96 -25.35
C MET A 1 12.47 7.90 -24.49
N PRO A 2 12.13 9.19 -24.37
CA PRO A 2 12.79 10.05 -23.39
C PRO A 2 12.41 9.56 -21.98
N PRO A 3 13.31 9.67 -21.00
CA PRO A 3 12.99 9.35 -19.60
C PRO A 3 11.89 10.30 -19.12
N LEU A 4 10.80 9.74 -18.59
CA LEU A 4 9.77 10.51 -17.89
C LEU A 4 10.40 11.13 -16.64
N GLU A 5 10.30 12.46 -16.50
CA GLU A 5 10.62 13.13 -15.24
C GLU A 5 9.75 12.55 -14.14
N ALA A 6 10.38 12.12 -13.06
CA ALA A 6 9.69 11.47 -11.98
C ALA A 6 8.95 12.51 -11.15
N PRO A 7 7.68 12.27 -10.82
CA PRO A 7 6.90 13.23 -10.08
C PRO A 7 7.35 13.25 -8.61
N THR A 8 7.25 14.43 -7.98
CA THR A 8 7.68 14.68 -6.61
C THR A 8 6.59 14.26 -5.62
N ILE A 9 6.81 13.13 -4.94
CA ILE A 9 6.12 12.81 -3.68
C ILE A 9 6.48 13.90 -2.67
N PRO A 10 5.56 14.38 -1.81
CA PRO A 10 5.94 15.28 -0.73
C PRO A 10 7.04 14.61 0.10
N ALA A 11 8.24 15.20 0.03
CA ALA A 11 9.38 14.74 0.79
C ALA A 11 9.03 14.80 2.29
N VAL A 12 9.36 13.74 3.03
CA VAL A 12 9.62 13.88 4.47
C VAL A 12 10.63 15.03 4.60
N PRO A 13 10.34 16.10 5.34
CA PRO A 13 11.22 17.26 5.40
C PRO A 13 12.65 16.85 5.72
N ALA A 14 13.59 17.25 4.87
CA ALA A 14 15.00 16.92 5.03
C ALA A 14 15.46 17.26 6.47
N GLY A 15 16.06 16.28 7.15
CA GLY A 15 16.57 16.43 8.51
C GLY A 15 15.66 15.94 9.64
N LYS A 16 14.46 15.41 9.34
CA LYS A 16 13.69 14.62 10.31
C LYS A 16 13.81 13.14 9.94
N THR A 17 14.46 12.36 10.81
CA THR A 17 14.35 10.91 10.76
C THR A 17 12.86 10.55 10.79
N VAL A 18 12.41 9.67 9.89
CA VAL A 18 11.10 9.04 10.04
C VAL A 18 11.10 8.44 11.45
N PRO A 19 10.15 8.81 12.33
CA PRO A 19 10.14 8.26 13.67
C PRO A 19 10.11 6.75 13.57
N LEU A 20 11.03 6.10 14.29
CA LEU A 20 11.07 4.65 14.42
C LEU A 20 9.67 4.15 14.78
N LEU A 21 9.29 3.01 14.17
CA LEU A 21 8.08 2.29 14.54
C LEU A 21 8.06 2.10 16.07
N ASP A 22 6.91 2.33 16.69
CA ASP A 22 6.77 2.36 18.15
C ASP A 22 5.75 1.31 18.60
N ALA A 23 6.24 0.13 18.99
CA ALA A 23 5.41 -0.97 19.47
C ALA A 23 4.65 -0.67 20.78
N SER A 24 4.98 0.42 21.50
CA SER A 24 4.17 0.82 22.66
C SER A 24 2.78 1.33 22.25
N LYS A 25 2.62 1.69 20.96
CA LYS A 25 1.36 2.15 20.36
C LYS A 25 0.57 1.04 19.68
N THR A 26 0.93 -0.23 19.86
CA THR A 26 0.18 -1.32 19.22
C THR A 26 -1.28 -1.31 19.68
N GLU A 27 -2.18 -1.28 18.71
CA GLU A 27 -3.62 -1.26 18.93
C GLU A 27 -4.24 -2.59 18.51
N LYS A 28 -5.21 -3.08 19.29
CA LYS A 28 -6.03 -4.22 18.90
C LYS A 28 -7.23 -3.70 18.10
N LEU A 29 -7.26 -3.98 16.79
CA LEU A 29 -8.31 -3.49 15.89
C LEU A 29 -9.54 -4.41 15.86
N SER A 30 -9.33 -5.72 16.00
CA SER A 30 -10.40 -6.72 15.96
C SER A 30 -10.04 -7.95 16.79
N ALA A 31 -10.77 -9.06 16.64
CA ALA A 31 -10.54 -10.26 17.44
C ALA A 31 -9.12 -10.81 17.24
N HIS A 32 -8.67 -10.88 15.99
CA HIS A 32 -7.39 -11.47 15.60
C HIS A 32 -6.35 -10.45 15.12
N ILE A 33 -6.72 -9.18 14.91
CA ILE A 33 -5.84 -8.20 14.27
C ILE A 33 -5.36 -7.16 15.28
N TRP A 34 -4.04 -7.04 15.35
CA TRP A 34 -3.33 -5.94 15.97
C TRP A 34 -2.69 -5.08 14.88
N MET A 35 -2.33 -3.85 15.22
CA MET A 35 -1.62 -2.96 14.32
C MET A 35 -0.65 -2.09 15.09
N ILE A 36 0.59 -1.98 14.61
CA ILE A 36 1.52 -0.94 15.07
C ILE A 36 1.34 0.26 14.13
N PRO A 37 0.81 1.40 14.59
CA PRO A 37 0.66 2.58 13.74
C PRO A 37 2.03 3.18 13.41
N GLY A 38 2.23 3.62 12.17
CA GLY A 38 3.54 4.10 11.74
C GLY A 38 3.63 4.51 10.27
N TYR A 39 4.86 4.46 9.75
CA TYR A 39 5.15 4.63 8.33
C TYR A 39 5.90 3.37 7.84
N PRO A 40 5.18 2.35 7.32
CA PRO A 40 3.72 2.22 7.25
C PRO A 40 3.09 1.74 8.58
N ASN A 41 1.76 1.70 8.63
CA ASN A 41 1.03 0.87 9.58
C ASN A 41 1.41 -0.60 9.39
N ILE A 42 1.58 -1.35 10.48
CA ILE A 42 1.98 -2.77 10.45
C ILE A 42 0.87 -3.65 11.03
N PRO A 43 0.02 -4.26 10.19
CA PRO A 43 -0.94 -5.26 10.64
C PRO A 43 -0.26 -6.56 11.13
N ILE A 44 -0.71 -7.05 12.27
CA ILE A 44 -0.27 -8.32 12.88
C ILE A 44 -1.51 -9.17 13.16
N ILE A 45 -1.66 -10.26 12.40
CA ILE A 45 -2.78 -11.20 12.51
C ILE A 45 -2.34 -12.39 13.35
N VAL A 46 -2.94 -12.51 14.54
CA VAL A 46 -2.58 -13.52 15.54
C VAL A 46 -3.64 -14.61 15.56
N GLY A 47 -3.29 -15.78 15.01
CA GLY A 47 -4.10 -17.00 15.14
C GLY A 47 -3.56 -17.94 16.22
N LYS A 48 -4.27 -19.04 16.46
CA LYS A 48 -3.86 -20.08 17.43
C LYS A 48 -2.54 -20.77 17.09
N LYS A 49 -2.31 -21.09 15.80
CA LYS A 49 -1.16 -21.89 15.33
C LYS A 49 0.02 -21.05 14.84
N ALA A 50 -0.22 -19.84 14.34
CA ALA A 50 0.79 -19.01 13.69
C ALA A 50 0.40 -17.52 13.71
N VAL A 51 1.34 -16.67 13.33
CA VAL A 51 1.15 -15.22 13.16
C VAL A 51 1.46 -14.84 11.72
N LEU A 52 0.70 -13.89 11.16
CA LEU A 52 1.02 -13.21 9.92
C LEU A 52 1.31 -11.73 10.21
N VAL A 53 2.47 -11.25 9.78
CA VAL A 53 2.77 -9.81 9.70
C VAL A 53 2.59 -9.36 8.25
N VAL A 54 2.02 -8.17 8.08
CA VAL A 54 1.97 -7.48 6.79
C VAL A 54 2.91 -6.29 6.86
N ASP A 55 3.87 -6.25 5.94
CA ASP A 55 4.96 -5.28 5.80
C ASP A 55 6.08 -5.34 6.84
N THR A 56 7.26 -4.85 6.44
CA THR A 56 8.49 -4.95 7.23
C THR A 56 8.83 -3.70 8.04
N GLY A 57 8.14 -2.58 7.80
CA GLY A 57 8.62 -1.28 8.23
C GLY A 57 9.87 -0.83 7.48
N LEU A 58 10.29 0.40 7.76
CA LEU A 58 11.46 1.03 7.15
C LEU A 58 12.78 0.44 7.66
N GLY A 59 13.25 -0.61 6.97
CA GLY A 59 14.54 -1.24 7.21
C GLY A 59 14.56 -2.20 8.41
N ASN A 60 15.73 -2.81 8.64
CA ASN A 60 15.86 -3.93 9.59
C ASN A 60 15.62 -3.51 11.05
N SER A 61 15.86 -2.25 11.41
CA SER A 61 15.58 -1.75 12.76
C SER A 61 14.07 -1.72 13.05
N ALA A 62 13.25 -1.27 12.10
CA ALA A 62 11.80 -1.32 12.23
C ALA A 62 11.30 -2.77 12.29
N ALA A 63 11.82 -3.64 11.43
CA ALA A 63 11.48 -5.07 11.44
C ALA A 63 11.84 -5.77 12.76
N HIS A 64 12.91 -5.34 13.45
CA HIS A 64 13.24 -5.85 14.77
C HIS A 64 12.16 -5.49 15.81
N VAL A 65 11.69 -4.23 15.81
CA VAL A 65 10.58 -3.78 16.68
C VAL A 65 9.31 -4.61 16.41
N ILE A 66 9.00 -4.88 15.14
CA ILE A 66 7.86 -5.73 14.78
C ILE A 66 8.05 -7.15 15.33
N SER A 67 9.26 -7.70 15.21
CA SER A 67 9.56 -9.06 15.68
C SER A 67 9.44 -9.20 17.19
N GLU A 68 9.92 -8.20 17.96
CA GLU A 68 9.75 -8.15 19.41
C GLU A 68 8.26 -8.09 19.80
N GLU A 69 7.47 -7.30 19.07
CA GLU A 69 6.04 -7.18 19.32
C GLU A 69 5.27 -8.45 18.99
N VAL A 70 5.64 -9.14 17.90
CA VAL A 70 5.11 -10.47 17.57
C VAL A 70 5.38 -11.46 18.70
N GLU A 71 6.62 -11.51 19.20
CA GLU A 71 6.99 -12.41 20.30
C GLU A 71 6.20 -12.08 21.58
N ARG A 72 5.95 -10.79 21.86
CA ARG A 72 5.10 -10.37 22.99
C ARG A 72 3.65 -10.82 22.84
N LEU A 73 3.08 -10.66 21.64
CA LEU A 73 1.68 -10.98 21.34
C LEU A 73 1.41 -12.48 21.23
N ALA A 74 2.39 -13.24 20.73
CA ALA A 74 2.24 -14.64 20.37
C ALA A 74 3.57 -15.41 20.52
N PRO A 75 4.05 -15.61 21.77
CA PRO A 75 5.37 -16.18 22.03
C PRO A 75 5.60 -17.52 21.35
N GLY A 76 6.74 -17.66 20.67
CA GLY A 76 7.20 -18.91 20.06
C GLY A 76 6.34 -19.44 18.91
N LYS A 77 5.38 -18.67 18.39
CA LYS A 77 4.56 -19.09 17.26
C LYS A 77 5.33 -18.95 15.93
N PRO A 78 5.11 -19.87 14.97
CA PRO A 78 5.59 -19.68 13.60
C PRO A 78 5.14 -18.34 13.03
N LEU A 79 6.09 -17.61 12.45
CA LEU A 79 5.88 -16.31 11.84
C LEU A 79 5.86 -16.40 10.31
N TYR A 80 4.77 -15.93 9.73
CA TYR A 80 4.64 -15.63 8.31
C TYR A 80 4.71 -14.13 8.10
N LEU A 81 5.25 -13.73 6.96
CA LEU A 81 5.35 -12.36 6.51
C LEU A 81 4.80 -12.26 5.10
N THR A 82 4.11 -11.18 4.78
CA THR A 82 3.82 -10.77 3.41
C THR A 82 4.02 -9.27 3.28
N THR A 83 4.06 -8.75 2.06
CA THR A 83 4.30 -7.34 1.78
C THR A 83 3.20 -6.79 0.89
N THR A 84 2.71 -5.58 1.11
CA THR A 84 1.66 -4.95 0.31
C THR A 84 2.18 -4.58 -1.06
N HIS A 85 3.34 -3.94 -1.16
CA HIS A 85 4.01 -3.62 -2.43
C HIS A 85 5.54 -3.57 -2.25
N PHE A 86 6.29 -3.27 -3.31
CA PHE A 86 7.75 -3.44 -3.33
C PHE A 86 8.54 -2.26 -2.75
N HIS A 87 7.87 -1.18 -2.32
CA HIS A 87 8.57 -0.03 -1.78
C HIS A 87 9.36 -0.39 -0.49
N PRO A 88 10.50 0.28 -0.22
CA PRO A 88 11.44 -0.18 0.79
C PRO A 88 10.91 -0.23 2.22
N GLU A 89 9.99 0.65 2.59
CA GLU A 89 9.31 0.67 3.89
C GLU A 89 8.32 -0.50 4.09
N HIS A 90 7.96 -1.19 3.01
CA HIS A 90 7.08 -2.36 3.05
C HIS A 90 7.85 -3.66 2.92
N ALA A 91 8.95 -3.66 2.15
CA ALA A 91 9.60 -4.89 1.71
C ALA A 91 11.09 -5.02 2.04
N ALA A 92 11.80 -3.95 2.42
CA ALA A 92 13.26 -3.96 2.55
C ALA A 92 13.78 -4.20 3.98
N GLY A 93 12.92 -4.60 4.91
CA GLY A 93 13.29 -4.89 6.30
C GLY A 93 13.39 -6.38 6.63
N PHE A 94 13.39 -7.30 5.65
CA PHE A 94 13.32 -8.75 5.93
C PHE A 94 14.40 -9.24 6.90
N GLY A 95 15.60 -8.66 6.82
CA GLY A 95 16.75 -9.04 7.64
C GLY A 95 16.60 -8.75 9.14
N GLY A 96 15.57 -7.99 9.55
CA GLY A 96 15.24 -7.77 10.97
C GLY A 96 14.38 -8.87 11.58
N PHE A 97 13.83 -9.79 10.79
CA PHE A 97 12.98 -10.89 11.27
C PHE A 97 13.78 -12.15 11.66
N PRO A 98 13.27 -13.01 12.55
CA PRO A 98 13.91 -14.27 12.91
C PRO A 98 14.13 -15.20 11.69
N SER A 99 15.20 -16.00 11.71
CA SER A 99 15.61 -16.86 10.58
C SER A 99 14.59 -17.93 10.14
N GLY A 100 13.60 -18.24 10.98
CA GLY A 100 12.50 -19.15 10.67
C GLY A 100 11.30 -18.50 9.97
N THR A 101 11.34 -17.18 9.73
CA THR A 101 10.23 -16.42 9.14
C THR A 101 9.98 -16.83 7.70
N LYS A 102 8.71 -17.10 7.37
CA LYS A 102 8.29 -17.47 6.01
C LYS A 102 7.68 -16.29 5.28
N LEU A 103 8.38 -15.78 4.27
CA LEU A 103 7.88 -14.72 3.41
C LEU A 103 6.99 -15.28 2.29
N LEU A 104 5.79 -14.73 2.12
CA LEU A 104 4.83 -15.06 1.06
C LEU A 104 4.67 -13.84 0.15
N ARG A 105 4.73 -14.05 -1.16
CA ARG A 105 4.62 -12.95 -2.13
C ARG A 105 3.94 -13.37 -3.45
N PRO A 106 3.02 -12.58 -4.02
CA PRO A 106 2.59 -12.81 -5.39
C PRO A 106 3.76 -12.68 -6.36
N SER A 107 3.75 -13.50 -7.41
CA SER A 107 4.81 -13.50 -8.43
C SER A 107 4.85 -12.16 -9.19
N VAL A 108 3.73 -11.48 -9.34
CA VAL A 108 3.66 -10.15 -9.97
C VAL A 108 4.43 -9.09 -9.18
N GLN A 109 4.29 -9.07 -7.86
CA GLN A 109 5.03 -8.16 -6.98
C GLN A 109 6.53 -8.48 -6.98
N GLU A 110 6.89 -9.77 -6.92
CA GLU A 110 8.29 -10.19 -6.97
C GLU A 110 8.95 -9.82 -8.31
N ASN A 111 8.22 -9.94 -9.42
CA ASN A 111 8.72 -9.54 -10.74
C ASN A 111 8.95 -8.03 -10.83
N GLU A 112 8.00 -7.22 -10.33
CA GLU A 112 8.14 -5.76 -10.27
C GLU A 112 9.32 -5.35 -9.38
N LEU A 113 9.44 -5.94 -8.19
CA LEU A 113 10.55 -5.74 -7.28
C LEU A 113 11.88 -6.04 -7.96
N ASN A 114 12.01 -7.18 -8.63
CA ASN A 114 13.25 -7.56 -9.31
C ASN A 114 13.59 -6.62 -10.48
N ALA A 115 12.59 -6.06 -11.14
CA ALA A 115 12.77 -5.09 -12.21
C ALA A 115 13.23 -3.71 -11.70
N ASP A 116 12.80 -3.28 -10.50
CA ASP A 116 12.93 -1.87 -10.09
C ASP A 116 13.47 -1.58 -8.68
N ARG A 117 13.77 -2.59 -7.86
CA ARG A 117 14.22 -2.39 -6.47
C ARG A 117 15.41 -1.44 -6.34
N GLY A 118 16.35 -1.45 -7.28
CA GLY A 118 17.56 -0.63 -7.21
C GLY A 118 17.26 0.86 -7.30
N ARG A 119 16.40 1.25 -8.24
CA ARG A 119 15.97 2.64 -8.43
C ARG A 119 15.13 3.10 -7.24
N MET A 120 14.19 2.28 -6.79
CA MET A 120 13.30 2.63 -5.69
C MET A 120 14.07 2.75 -4.36
N LEU A 121 14.97 1.81 -4.08
CA LEU A 121 15.82 1.86 -2.89
C LEU A 121 16.65 3.15 -2.83
N GLU A 122 17.24 3.56 -3.96
CA GLU A 122 18.05 4.78 -4.00
C GLU A 122 17.21 6.04 -3.75
N ARG A 123 15.99 6.10 -4.29
CA ARG A 123 15.05 7.21 -4.02
C ARG A 123 14.77 7.34 -2.53
N PHE A 124 14.47 6.24 -1.85
CA PHE A 124 14.18 6.26 -0.42
C PHE A 124 15.43 6.57 0.42
N ARG A 125 16.62 6.13 -0.02
CA ARG A 125 17.89 6.42 0.69
C ARG A 125 18.24 7.90 0.76
N ILE A 126 17.76 8.72 -0.16
CA ILE A 126 17.95 10.19 -0.12
C ILE A 126 17.57 10.76 1.25
N HIS A 127 16.52 10.22 1.87
CA HIS A 127 16.04 10.65 3.19
C HIS A 127 16.22 9.60 4.30
N ASN A 128 16.58 8.35 3.95
CA ASN A 128 16.58 7.22 4.88
C ASN A 128 17.84 6.34 4.78
N ALA A 129 18.99 6.92 4.44
CA ALA A 129 20.24 6.20 4.17
C ALA A 129 20.64 5.22 5.30
N GLU A 130 20.54 5.65 6.56
CA GLU A 130 20.91 4.83 7.71
C GLU A 130 19.96 3.63 7.88
N ALA A 131 18.64 3.89 7.90
CA ALA A 131 17.61 2.85 8.06
C ALA A 131 17.69 1.78 6.96
N LEU A 132 18.02 2.18 5.73
CA LEU A 132 18.08 1.32 4.55
C LEU A 132 19.50 0.85 4.20
N SER A 133 20.49 1.04 5.09
CA SER A 133 21.88 0.63 4.85
C SER A 133 22.02 -0.89 4.68
N GLN A 134 21.19 -1.66 5.38
CA GLN A 134 21.15 -3.13 5.40
C GLN A 134 19.88 -3.69 4.74
N ALA A 135 19.31 -2.95 3.77
CA ALA A 135 18.07 -3.32 3.08
C ALA A 135 18.11 -4.79 2.59
N ASP A 136 17.11 -5.56 3.00
CA ASP A 136 16.94 -6.97 2.66
C ASP A 136 15.49 -7.23 2.26
N TYR A 137 15.31 -7.79 1.06
CA TYR A 137 13.99 -8.05 0.47
C TYR A 137 13.50 -9.50 0.68
N GLY A 138 14.33 -10.33 1.33
CA GLY A 138 14.05 -11.73 1.59
C GLY A 138 13.97 -12.60 0.35
N LYS A 139 13.69 -13.89 0.58
CA LYS A 139 13.40 -14.86 -0.49
C LYS A 139 11.98 -15.43 -0.28
N PRO A 140 10.99 -15.00 -1.06
CA PRO A 140 9.61 -15.41 -0.85
C PRO A 140 9.32 -16.83 -1.35
N GLU A 141 8.35 -17.49 -0.71
CA GLU A 141 7.50 -18.48 -1.35
C GLU A 141 6.53 -17.74 -2.27
N LEU A 142 6.61 -18.03 -3.57
CA LEU A 142 5.79 -17.37 -4.58
C LEU A 142 4.45 -18.08 -4.77
N PHE A 143 3.41 -17.28 -4.95
CA PHE A 143 2.12 -17.72 -5.45
C PHE A 143 1.69 -16.84 -6.62
N LYS A 144 0.66 -17.26 -7.36
CA LYS A 144 0.21 -16.55 -8.55
C LYS A 144 -0.87 -15.51 -8.20
N ASP A 145 -2.08 -15.98 -7.92
CA ASP A 145 -3.27 -15.13 -7.79
C ASP A 145 -3.67 -14.95 -6.31
N GLU A 146 -3.79 -16.07 -5.56
CA GLU A 146 -4.17 -16.06 -4.14
C GLU A 146 -3.42 -17.16 -3.36
N LYS A 147 -3.12 -16.87 -2.10
CA LYS A 147 -2.68 -17.81 -1.07
C LYS A 147 -3.60 -17.69 0.13
N ILE A 148 -4.18 -18.81 0.56
CA ILE A 148 -4.91 -18.90 1.82
C ILE A 148 -3.96 -19.48 2.88
N LEU A 149 -3.77 -18.74 3.96
CA LEU A 149 -2.95 -19.14 5.10
C LEU A 149 -3.85 -19.45 6.31
N ASP A 150 -3.84 -20.70 6.76
CA ASP A 150 -4.49 -21.13 8.01
C ASP A 150 -3.58 -20.78 9.21
N LEU A 151 -3.99 -19.81 10.01
CA LEU A 151 -3.30 -19.41 11.25
C LEU A 151 -3.89 -20.12 12.48
N GLY A 152 -4.82 -21.05 12.30
CA GLY A 152 -5.46 -21.87 13.33
C GLY A 152 -6.97 -21.67 13.38
N ASP A 153 -7.40 -20.57 13.98
CA ASP A 153 -8.79 -20.13 14.12
C ASP A 153 -9.15 -18.90 13.28
N VAL A 154 -8.19 -18.43 12.48
CA VAL A 154 -8.36 -17.32 11.55
C VAL A 154 -7.60 -17.63 10.27
N HIS A 155 -8.16 -17.24 9.13
CA HIS A 155 -7.53 -17.41 7.82
C HIS A 155 -7.14 -16.05 7.23
N ALA A 156 -5.96 -15.99 6.63
CA ALA A 156 -5.55 -14.85 5.83
C ALA A 156 -5.60 -15.22 4.33
N ARG A 157 -6.41 -14.50 3.57
CA ARG A 157 -6.41 -14.54 2.10
C ARG A 157 -5.47 -13.46 1.62
N ILE A 158 -4.31 -13.85 1.11
CA ILE A 158 -3.30 -12.95 0.55
C ILE A 158 -3.44 -13.05 -0.97
N PHE A 159 -3.79 -11.96 -1.64
CA PHE A 159 -4.19 -12.01 -3.05
C PHE A 159 -3.79 -10.75 -3.81
N TRP A 160 -3.66 -10.92 -5.12
CA TRP A 160 -3.50 -9.82 -6.07
C TRP A 160 -4.82 -9.58 -6.79
N ALA A 161 -5.33 -8.36 -6.73
CA ALA A 161 -6.58 -7.98 -7.39
C ALA A 161 -6.37 -7.25 -8.72
N GLY A 162 -5.13 -6.87 -9.04
CA GLY A 162 -4.82 -6.05 -10.21
C GLY A 162 -3.87 -4.90 -9.85
N PRO A 163 -3.38 -4.18 -10.86
CA PRO A 163 -2.50 -3.04 -10.67
C PRO A 163 -3.25 -1.83 -10.10
N ALA A 164 -2.62 -1.09 -9.18
CA ALA A 164 -3.14 0.14 -8.62
C ALA A 164 -2.01 1.13 -8.30
N HIS A 165 -1.56 1.19 -7.05
CA HIS A 165 -0.42 2.00 -6.63
C HIS A 165 0.87 1.54 -7.31
N THR A 166 1.11 0.22 -7.34
CA THR A 166 2.14 -0.46 -8.15
C THR A 166 1.52 -1.58 -8.98
N TYR A 167 2.30 -2.29 -9.80
CA TYR A 167 1.76 -3.43 -10.56
C TYR A 167 1.40 -4.61 -9.64
N GLY A 168 2.16 -4.80 -8.57
CA GLY A 168 2.08 -5.94 -7.67
C GLY A 168 1.41 -5.67 -6.32
N ASP A 169 0.45 -4.74 -6.24
CA ASP A 169 -0.26 -4.47 -4.99
C ASP A 169 -0.97 -5.72 -4.43
N THR A 170 -0.56 -6.11 -3.24
CA THR A 170 -1.00 -7.31 -2.53
C THR A 170 -1.96 -6.91 -1.43
N LEU A 171 -3.13 -7.52 -1.43
CA LEU A 171 -4.19 -7.31 -0.46
C LEU A 171 -4.25 -8.50 0.51
N VAL A 172 -4.61 -8.22 1.78
CA VAL A 172 -4.80 -9.27 2.79
C VAL A 172 -6.20 -9.16 3.39
N TYR A 173 -7.06 -10.12 3.08
CA TYR A 173 -8.41 -10.19 3.63
C TYR A 173 -8.49 -11.24 4.73
N ILE A 174 -9.06 -10.85 5.87
CA ILE A 174 -9.30 -11.70 7.04
C ILE A 174 -10.82 -11.93 7.16
N PRO A 175 -11.36 -13.07 6.67
CA PRO A 175 -12.80 -13.28 6.60
C PRO A 175 -13.50 -13.29 7.96
N GLU A 176 -12.87 -13.89 8.98
CA GLU A 176 -13.41 -14.00 10.33
C GLU A 176 -13.64 -12.63 10.99
N ASP A 177 -12.78 -11.66 10.67
CA ASP A 177 -12.86 -10.29 11.18
C ASP A 177 -13.55 -9.33 10.19
N ARG A 178 -13.78 -9.78 8.94
CA ARG A 178 -14.20 -8.96 7.80
C ARG A 178 -13.31 -7.72 7.65
N ALA A 179 -12.00 -7.89 7.76
CA ALA A 179 -11.02 -6.81 7.66
C ALA A 179 -10.14 -6.99 6.41
N LEU A 180 -9.80 -5.89 5.75
CA LEU A 180 -8.98 -5.86 4.55
C LEU A 180 -7.78 -4.93 4.76
N VAL A 181 -6.57 -5.46 4.65
CA VAL A 181 -5.35 -4.66 4.50
C VAL A 181 -5.22 -4.30 3.03
N THR A 182 -5.17 -3.01 2.74
CA THR A 182 -5.22 -2.48 1.37
C THR A 182 -3.88 -1.95 0.86
N GLY A 183 -2.86 -1.92 1.71
CA GLY A 183 -1.62 -1.27 1.35
C GLY A 183 -1.85 0.21 1.01
N ASP A 184 -1.25 0.62 -0.10
CA ASP A 184 -1.42 1.93 -0.70
C ASP A 184 -2.58 2.05 -1.72
N VAL A 185 -3.42 1.01 -1.84
CA VAL A 185 -4.53 0.97 -2.81
C VAL A 185 -5.77 1.75 -2.36
N VAL A 186 -6.06 1.76 -1.06
CA VAL A 186 -7.16 2.53 -0.46
C VAL A 186 -6.63 3.21 0.78
N GLN A 187 -6.72 4.54 0.80
CA GLN A 187 -6.34 5.37 1.95
C GLN A 187 -7.56 6.10 2.51
N ASN A 188 -7.46 6.55 3.75
CA ASN A 188 -8.50 7.30 4.43
C ASN A 188 -8.29 8.80 4.23
N LEU A 189 -9.12 9.41 3.37
CA LEU A 189 -9.08 10.84 3.03
C LEU A 189 -7.73 11.30 2.44
N ALA A 190 -7.06 10.45 1.67
CA ALA A 190 -5.84 10.81 0.97
C ALA A 190 -5.92 10.33 -0.48
N THR A 191 -5.44 11.14 -1.42
CA THR A 191 -5.56 10.80 -2.83
C THR A 191 -4.62 9.67 -3.25
N PRO A 192 -5.01 8.85 -4.24
CA PRO A 192 -4.15 7.83 -4.82
C PRO A 192 -2.86 8.41 -5.42
N THR A 193 -1.80 7.62 -5.36
CA THR A 193 -0.45 7.94 -5.86
C THR A 193 -0.06 6.93 -6.93
N PHE A 194 0.10 7.38 -8.17
CA PHE A 194 0.34 6.49 -9.31
C PHE A 194 1.83 6.24 -9.53
N LEU A 195 2.39 5.21 -8.89
CA LEU A 195 3.84 4.93 -8.94
C LEU A 195 4.24 3.70 -9.76
N GLY A 196 3.29 2.85 -10.15
CA GLY A 196 3.54 1.82 -11.16
C GLY A 196 3.43 2.37 -12.57
N GLY A 197 4.54 2.28 -13.31
CA GLY A 197 4.71 2.57 -14.74
C GLY A 197 3.60 3.39 -15.42
N ASP A 198 2.79 2.74 -16.25
CA ASP A 198 1.70 3.31 -17.03
C ASP A 198 0.30 3.13 -16.38
N ILE A 199 0.23 2.67 -15.13
CA ILE A 199 -1.02 2.37 -14.43
C ILE A 199 -1.87 3.63 -14.30
N GLY A 200 -3.02 3.68 -14.95
CA GLY A 200 -3.90 4.83 -14.90
C GLY A 200 -5.02 4.67 -13.88
N PRO A 201 -5.81 5.74 -13.70
CA PRO A 201 -7.01 5.70 -12.89
C PRO A 201 -8.02 4.62 -13.28
N GLU A 202 -8.14 4.29 -14.58
CA GLU A 202 -9.07 3.23 -15.00
C GLU A 202 -8.65 1.83 -14.53
N GLU A 203 -7.35 1.51 -14.58
CA GLU A 203 -6.84 0.22 -14.11
C GLU A 203 -7.02 0.07 -12.60
N TRP A 204 -6.71 1.13 -11.84
CA TRP A 204 -6.91 1.14 -10.39
C TRP A 204 -8.39 1.01 -10.03
N LEU A 205 -9.30 1.73 -10.72
CA LEU A 205 -10.74 1.60 -10.50
C LEU A 205 -11.24 0.16 -10.76
N HIS A 206 -10.70 -0.52 -11.78
CA HIS A 206 -11.00 -1.94 -12.00
C HIS A 206 -10.54 -2.79 -10.81
N THR A 207 -9.34 -2.55 -10.29
CA THR A 207 -8.80 -3.25 -9.12
C THR A 207 -9.72 -3.09 -7.89
N LEU A 208 -10.25 -1.88 -7.63
CA LEU A 208 -11.22 -1.64 -6.54
C LEU A 208 -12.46 -2.51 -6.70
N GLN A 209 -13.02 -2.58 -7.92
CA GLN A 209 -14.23 -3.33 -8.23
C GLN A 209 -14.09 -4.84 -8.02
N ILE A 210 -12.87 -5.37 -8.07
CA ILE A 210 -12.60 -6.80 -7.84
C ILE A 210 -12.78 -7.17 -6.36
N PHE A 211 -12.37 -6.32 -5.43
CA PHE A 211 -12.43 -6.61 -4.00
C PHE A 211 -13.56 -5.90 -3.25
N ALA A 212 -14.19 -4.87 -3.82
CA ALA A 212 -15.38 -4.22 -3.24
C ALA A 212 -16.50 -5.22 -2.85
N PRO A 213 -16.77 -6.30 -3.62
CA PRO A 213 -17.77 -7.32 -3.23
C PRO A 213 -17.46 -8.07 -1.93
N LEU A 214 -16.22 -8.02 -1.41
CA LEU A 214 -15.88 -8.59 -0.10
C LEU A 214 -16.63 -7.88 1.04
N LYS A 215 -17.02 -6.61 0.84
CA LYS A 215 -17.72 -5.77 1.84
C LYS A 215 -17.03 -5.83 3.21
N PRO A 216 -15.73 -5.46 3.30
CA PRO A 216 -15.03 -5.45 4.57
C PRO A 216 -15.69 -4.44 5.52
N LYS A 217 -15.79 -4.81 6.80
CA LYS A 217 -16.22 -3.89 7.86
C LYS A 217 -15.10 -2.91 8.21
N LEU A 218 -13.85 -3.35 8.09
CA LEU A 218 -12.66 -2.58 8.42
C LEU A 218 -11.70 -2.62 7.23
N VAL A 219 -11.17 -1.47 6.84
CA VAL A 219 -10.02 -1.35 5.94
C VAL A 219 -8.84 -0.80 6.74
N ILE A 220 -7.66 -1.36 6.51
CA ILE A 220 -6.39 -1.00 7.15
C ILE A 220 -5.43 -0.54 6.05
N PRO A 221 -5.29 0.78 5.85
CA PRO A 221 -4.31 1.37 4.93
C PRO A 221 -2.90 1.40 5.53
N ASP A 222 -1.89 1.59 4.69
CA ASP A 222 -0.49 1.71 5.13
C ASP A 222 -0.12 3.10 5.65
N HIS A 223 -0.77 4.17 5.18
CA HIS A 223 -0.34 5.56 5.44
C HIS A 223 -1.45 6.47 5.97
N SER A 224 -2.55 5.89 6.42
CA SER A 224 -3.67 6.63 7.02
C SER A 224 -4.41 5.78 8.07
N PRO A 225 -5.22 6.39 8.96
CA PRO A 225 -5.92 5.62 10.00
C PRO A 225 -6.89 4.59 9.43
N PRO A 226 -7.00 3.39 10.02
CA PRO A 226 -8.02 2.40 9.68
C PRO A 226 -9.44 2.97 9.80
N GLY A 227 -10.39 2.43 9.03
CA GLY A 227 -11.76 2.95 9.02
C GLY A 227 -12.82 2.00 8.45
N PRO A 228 -14.09 2.45 8.42
CA PRO A 228 -15.20 1.63 7.93
C PRO A 228 -14.98 1.21 6.47
N GLY A 229 -14.83 -0.09 6.23
CA GLY A 229 -14.29 -0.62 4.98
C GLY A 229 -15.14 -0.30 3.75
N GLU A 230 -16.45 -0.54 3.81
CA GLU A 230 -17.37 -0.21 2.71
C GLU A 230 -17.31 1.29 2.35
N LYS A 231 -17.18 2.17 3.35
CA LYS A 231 -17.09 3.62 3.14
C LYS A 231 -15.78 4.00 2.45
N LEU A 232 -14.64 3.54 2.99
CA LEU A 232 -13.33 3.90 2.43
C LEU A 232 -13.18 3.45 0.98
N ILE A 233 -13.64 2.23 0.66
CA ILE A 233 -13.62 1.71 -0.71
C ILE A 233 -14.54 2.55 -1.61
N SER A 234 -15.77 2.85 -1.17
CA SER A 234 -16.70 3.64 -1.98
C SER A 234 -16.22 5.07 -2.21
N ASP A 235 -15.53 5.68 -1.23
CA ASP A 235 -15.01 7.03 -1.40
C ASP A 235 -13.84 7.05 -2.39
N GLU A 236 -12.94 6.05 -2.33
CA GLU A 236 -11.86 5.87 -3.31
C GLU A 236 -12.42 5.65 -4.73
N GLU A 237 -13.42 4.78 -4.89
CA GLU A 237 -14.12 4.57 -6.16
C GLU A 237 -14.76 5.87 -6.69
N ALA A 238 -15.37 6.66 -5.80
CA ALA A 238 -15.97 7.94 -6.16
C ALA A 238 -14.92 8.97 -6.61
N PHE A 239 -13.79 9.07 -5.89
CA PHE A 239 -12.69 9.94 -6.26
C PHE A 239 -12.12 9.58 -7.63
N MET A 240 -11.84 8.30 -7.86
CA MET A 240 -11.30 7.79 -9.12
C MET A 240 -12.26 8.00 -10.27
N THR A 241 -13.55 7.76 -10.05
CA THR A 241 -14.60 8.00 -11.03
C THR A 241 -14.71 9.48 -11.39
N ALA A 242 -14.69 10.38 -10.40
CA ALA A 242 -14.72 11.82 -10.63
C ALA A 242 -13.51 12.28 -11.45
N LEU A 243 -12.30 11.85 -11.07
CA LEU A 243 -11.06 12.16 -11.79
C LEU A 243 -11.17 11.76 -13.26
N ILE A 244 -11.61 10.53 -13.55
CA ILE A 244 -11.76 10.02 -14.92
C ILE A 244 -12.80 10.83 -15.70
N ILE A 245 -14.00 11.01 -15.15
CA ILE A 245 -15.12 11.68 -15.83
C ILE A 245 -14.78 13.13 -16.14
N GLU A 246 -14.24 13.85 -15.17
CA GLU A 246 -13.93 15.27 -15.33
C GLU A 246 -12.77 15.50 -16.30
N THR A 247 -11.77 14.62 -16.28
CA THR A 247 -10.66 14.68 -17.23
C THR A 247 -11.14 14.44 -18.66
N ARG A 248 -11.98 13.42 -18.88
CA ARG A 248 -12.56 13.15 -20.21
C ARG A 248 -13.44 14.30 -20.68
N LYS A 249 -14.22 14.90 -19.77
CA LYS A 249 -15.01 16.09 -20.09
C LYS A 249 -14.13 17.27 -20.49
N ALA A 250 -13.07 17.58 -19.73
CA ALA A 250 -12.14 18.65 -20.06
C ALA A 250 -11.49 18.43 -21.43
N LYS A 251 -11.05 17.20 -21.72
CA LYS A 251 -10.51 16.83 -23.03
C LYS A 251 -11.51 17.02 -24.17
N LYS A 252 -12.77 16.60 -23.97
CA LYS A 252 -13.85 16.76 -24.95
C LYS A 252 -14.24 18.22 -25.20
N ASP A 253 -14.04 19.08 -24.20
CA ASP A 253 -14.22 20.53 -24.30
C ASP A 253 -13.01 21.22 -24.99
N ASP A 254 -12.11 20.46 -25.62
CA ASP A 254 -10.90 20.91 -26.32
C ASP A 254 -9.88 21.66 -25.43
N LEU A 255 -9.88 21.40 -24.11
CA LEU A 255 -8.86 21.95 -23.21
C LEU A 255 -7.50 21.28 -23.46
N SER A 256 -6.43 22.06 -23.33
CA SER A 256 -5.06 21.54 -23.30
C SER A 256 -4.85 20.59 -22.11
N GLU A 257 -3.76 19.80 -22.12
CA GLU A 257 -3.40 18.92 -21.00
C GLU A 257 -3.26 19.72 -19.69
N ASP A 258 -2.54 20.84 -19.73
CA ASP A 258 -2.28 21.67 -18.55
C ASP A 258 -3.56 22.36 -18.04
N ASP A 259 -4.39 22.90 -18.94
CA ASP A 259 -5.67 23.51 -18.56
C ASP A 259 -6.64 22.46 -17.97
N SER A 260 -6.61 21.23 -18.50
CA SER A 260 -7.38 20.11 -17.96
C SER A 260 -6.91 19.73 -16.56
N VAL A 261 -5.59 19.66 -16.33
CA VAL A 261 -5.02 19.39 -15.01
C VAL A 261 -5.45 20.42 -13.98
N GLU A 262 -5.35 21.72 -14.28
CA GLU A 262 -5.73 22.78 -13.33
C GLU A 262 -7.25 22.81 -13.08
N LYS A 263 -8.07 22.67 -14.13
CA LYS A 263 -9.54 22.65 -14.00
C LYS A 263 -10.02 21.45 -13.18
N VAL A 264 -9.53 20.25 -13.50
CA VAL A 264 -9.94 19.01 -12.82
C VAL A 264 -9.43 19.00 -11.38
N THR A 265 -8.18 19.40 -11.14
CA THR A 265 -7.64 19.51 -9.77
C THR A 265 -8.51 20.44 -8.91
N THR A 266 -8.91 21.59 -9.45
CA THR A 266 -9.81 22.53 -8.73
C THR A 266 -11.16 21.89 -8.42
N SER A 267 -11.74 21.17 -9.38
CA SER A 267 -13.05 20.52 -9.21
C SER A 267 -12.99 19.35 -8.22
N LEU A 268 -11.92 18.55 -8.23
CA LEU A 268 -11.69 17.49 -7.25
C LEU A 268 -11.54 18.05 -5.83
N HIS A 269 -10.79 19.13 -5.63
CA HIS A 269 -10.71 19.80 -4.33
C HIS A 269 -12.09 20.26 -3.82
N ALA A 270 -12.95 20.76 -4.72
CA ALA A 270 -14.28 21.20 -4.35
C ALA A 270 -15.22 20.04 -3.97
N GLN A 271 -15.08 18.89 -4.63
CA GLN A 271 -15.89 17.69 -4.37
C GLN A 271 -15.42 16.89 -3.14
N PHE A 272 -14.11 16.91 -2.88
CA PHE A 272 -13.46 16.17 -1.81
C PHE A 272 -12.69 17.15 -0.89
N PRO A 273 -13.37 18.09 -0.23
CA PRO A 273 -12.71 19.19 0.50
C PRO A 273 -11.91 18.71 1.72
N ASP A 274 -12.27 17.55 2.28
CA ASP A 274 -11.60 16.97 3.44
C ASP A 274 -10.44 16.03 3.06
N TRP A 275 -10.18 15.84 1.76
CA TRP A 275 -9.13 14.94 1.28
C TRP A 275 -7.78 15.64 1.18
N ILE A 276 -6.73 14.94 1.61
CA ILE A 276 -5.35 15.35 1.44
C ILE A 276 -4.95 15.07 -0.01
N MET A 277 -4.89 16.15 -0.80
CA MET A 277 -4.51 16.09 -2.22
C MET A 277 -3.00 16.14 -2.35
N ASN A 278 -2.42 15.05 -2.84
CA ASN A 278 -0.99 15.00 -3.13
C ASN A 278 -0.70 15.54 -4.56
N PRO A 279 0.53 16.04 -4.83
CA PRO A 279 0.90 16.53 -6.15
C PRO A 279 0.76 15.49 -7.29
N LEU A 280 0.85 14.19 -6.97
CA LEU A 280 0.73 13.08 -7.91
C LEU A 280 -0.71 12.87 -8.41
N THR A 281 -1.71 13.50 -7.78
CA THR A 281 -3.08 13.55 -8.31
C THR A 281 -3.10 14.08 -9.74
N LYS A 282 -2.22 15.05 -10.04
CA LYS A 282 -2.05 15.63 -11.39
C LYS A 282 -1.60 14.57 -12.39
N ASP A 283 -0.82 13.58 -11.97
CA ASP A 283 -0.35 12.51 -12.86
C ASP A 283 -1.48 11.57 -13.26
N GLY A 284 -2.41 11.26 -12.34
CA GLY A 284 -3.63 10.54 -12.67
C GLY A 284 -4.43 11.24 -13.77
N ILE A 285 -4.63 12.56 -13.63
CA ILE A 285 -5.31 13.38 -14.63
C ILE A 285 -4.58 13.32 -15.98
N ARG A 286 -3.26 13.50 -15.99
CA ARG A 286 -2.46 13.42 -17.24
C ARG A 286 -2.54 12.05 -17.90
N ARG A 287 -2.54 10.96 -17.12
CA ARG A 287 -2.65 9.58 -17.63
C ARG A 287 -4.00 9.39 -18.34
N VAL A 288 -5.11 9.83 -17.74
CA VAL A 288 -6.43 9.78 -18.39
C VAL A 288 -6.48 10.66 -19.63
N TRP A 289 -5.97 11.89 -19.55
CA TRP A 289 -5.98 12.82 -20.69
C TRP A 289 -5.18 12.29 -21.89
N LYS A 290 -4.06 11.60 -21.66
CA LYS A 290 -3.22 11.03 -22.72
C LYS A 290 -3.77 9.75 -23.35
N LYS A 291 -4.66 9.02 -22.68
CA LYS A 291 -5.28 7.82 -23.26
C LYS A 291 -6.09 8.17 -24.51
N LYS A 292 -5.95 7.36 -25.55
CA LYS A 292 -6.79 7.44 -26.74
C LYS A 292 -8.16 6.85 -26.41
N GLU A 293 -9.21 7.51 -26.87
CA GLU A 293 -10.59 6.99 -26.81
C GLU A 293 -10.79 5.85 -27.81
#